data_AF-A0A8T5PVX7-F1
#
_entry.id   AF-A0A8T5PVX7-F1
#
_cell.length_a   1.000
_cell.length_b   1.000
_cell.length_c   1.000
_cell.angle_alpha   90.00
_cell.angle_beta   90.00
_cell.angle_gamma   90.00
#
_symmetry.space_group_name_H-M   'P 1'
#
loop_
_entity.id
_entity.type
_entity.pdbx_description
1 polymer ?
#
loop_
_entity_poly.entity_id
_entity_poly.type
_entity_poly.pdbx_seq_one_letter_code
_entity_poly.pdbx_strand_id
1 'polypeptide(L)' 'MDEPIDPYKELLENLEQISPVKKCPKCLKLTLQYDNKNHRIFCTNCGFEKTMPRMRE' A
#
# COMPACT_ATOMS: atom_id res chain seq x y z
N MET A 1 25.31 -12.60 19.76
CA MET A 1 24.90 -12.57 18.35
C MET A 1 23.89 -11.46 18.28
N ASP A 2 24.38 -10.25 18.01
CA ASP A 2 23.52 -9.07 17.91
C ASP A 2 22.87 -9.12 16.53
N GLU A 3 21.61 -9.54 16.49
CA GLU A 3 20.79 -9.44 15.29
C GLU A 3 20.71 -7.97 14.86
N PRO A 4 20.87 -7.65 13.57
CA PRO A 4 20.78 -6.28 13.11
C PRO A 4 19.38 -5.75 13.39
N ILE A 5 19.30 -4.67 14.16
CA ILE A 5 18.06 -3.91 14.37
C ILE A 5 17.67 -3.35 13.00
N ASP A 6 16.71 -4.00 12.36
CA ASP A 6 16.14 -3.53 11.10
C ASP A 6 15.27 -2.31 11.39
N PRO A 7 15.70 -1.08 11.02
CA PRO A 7 15.00 0.15 11.36
C PRO A 7 13.67 0.28 10.60
N TYR A 8 13.37 -0.64 9.68
CA TYR A 8 12.15 -0.68 8.90
C TYR A 8 11.13 -1.67 9.47
N LYS A 9 11.49 -2.49 10.47
CA LYS A 9 10.57 -3.44 11.11
C LYS A 9 9.39 -2.73 11.80
N GLU A 10 9.66 -1.69 12.59
CA GLU A 10 8.60 -0.88 13.20
C GLU A 10 7.77 -0.12 12.15
N LEU A 11 8.39 0.33 11.05
CA LEU A 11 7.67 0.98 9.95
C LEU A 11 6.71 0.02 9.23
N LEU A 12 7.13 -1.24 9.02
CA LEU A 12 6.30 -2.30 8.46
C LEU A 12 5.13 -2.68 9.38
N GLU A 13 5.38 -2.81 10.69
CA GLU A 13 4.33 -3.11 11.69
C GLU A 13 3.31 -1.96 11.84
N ASN A 14 3.73 -0.71 11.61
CA ASN A 14 2.82 0.45 11.60
C ASN A 14 2.12 0.66 10.24
N LEU A 15 2.65 0.13 9.14
CA LEU A 15 2.01 0.16 7.83
C LEU A 15 0.71 -0.66 7.79
N GLU A 16 0.61 -1.71 8.61
CA GLU A 16 -0.63 -2.48 8.79
C GLU A 16 -1.69 -1.72 9.60
N GLN A 17 -1.29 -0.75 10.44
CA GLN A 17 -2.18 -0.02 11.36
C GLN A 17 -2.67 1.33 10.81
N ILE A 18 -1.94 1.95 9.88
CA ILE A 18 -2.36 3.20 9.23
C ILE A 18 -3.12 2.87 7.97
N SER A 19 -4.43 2.63 8.14
CA SER A 19 -5.45 2.42 7.11
C SER A 19 -4.98 2.73 5.67
N PRO A 20 -4.83 1.73 4.77
CA PRO A 20 -4.36 1.92 3.40
C PRO A 20 -5.39 2.62 2.50
N VAL A 21 -6.40 3.26 3.10
CA VAL A 21 -7.48 3.94 2.42
C VAL A 21 -6.94 5.25 1.87
N LYS A 22 -6.24 5.13 0.75
CA LYS A 22 -5.72 6.27 0.01
C LYS A 22 -6.86 6.94 -0.76
N LYS A 23 -6.69 8.23 -1.02
CA LYS A 23 -7.63 9.00 -1.84
C LYS A 23 -7.48 8.56 -3.29
N CYS A 24 -8.57 8.14 -3.93
CA CYS A 24 -8.54 7.79 -5.33
C CYS A 24 -8.27 9.04 -6.18
N PRO A 25 -7.31 9.03 -7.12
CA PRO A 25 -7.01 10.20 -7.94
C PRO A 25 -8.14 10.55 -8.92
N LYS A 26 -9.01 9.59 -9.25
CA LYS A 26 -10.11 9.78 -10.20
C LYS A 26 -11.37 10.34 -9.56
N CYS A 27 -11.80 9.77 -8.43
CA CYS A 27 -13.05 10.17 -7.76
C CYS A 27 -12.84 10.91 -6.44
N LEU A 28 -11.59 11.11 -6.01
CA LEU A 28 -11.21 11.84 -4.80
C LEU A 28 -11.82 11.30 -3.49
N LYS A 29 -12.37 10.09 -3.51
CA LYS A 29 -12.90 9.41 -2.33
C LYS A 29 -11.84 8.52 -1.68
N LEU A 30 -11.96 8.34 -0.37
CA LEU A 30 -11.18 7.41 0.44
C LEU A 30 -11.66 5.97 0.18
N THR A 31 -11.37 5.46 -1.01
CA THR A 31 -11.85 4.14 -1.50
C THR A 31 -10.78 3.41 -2.30
N LEU A 32 -9.55 3.93 -2.31
CA LEU A 32 -8.41 3.28 -2.94
C LEU A 32 -7.88 2.21 -1.98
N GLN A 33 -7.80 0.97 -2.47
CA GLN A 33 -7.26 -0.18 -1.77
C GLN A 33 -6.01 -0.68 -2.51
N TYR A 34 -5.14 -1.35 -1.76
CA TYR A 34 -3.96 -2.02 -2.31
C TYR A 34 -4.14 -3.53 -2.21
N ASP A 35 -4.04 -4.19 -3.35
CA ASP A 35 -4.06 -5.63 -3.49
C ASP A 35 -2.62 -6.14 -3.55
N ASN A 36 -2.14 -6.64 -2.42
CA ASN A 36 -0.76 -7.12 -2.28
C ASN A 36 -0.49 -8.36 -3.15
N LYS A 37 -1.51 -9.19 -3.42
CA LYS A 37 -1.35 -10.43 -4.22
C LYS A 37 -0.93 -10.13 -5.66
N ASN A 38 -1.53 -9.09 -6.25
CA ASN A 38 -1.27 -8.69 -7.63
C ASN A 38 -0.42 -7.41 -7.72
N HIS A 39 0.07 -6.90 -6.59
CA HIS A 39 0.79 -5.63 -6.48
C HIS A 39 0.09 -4.47 -7.22
N ARG A 40 -1.22 -4.35 -7.03
CA ARG A 40 -2.03 -3.33 -7.72
C ARG A 40 -2.79 -2.48 -6.73
N ILE A 41 -3.00 -1.22 -7.07
CA ILE A 41 -3.97 -0.37 -6.39
C ILE A 41 -5.26 -0.35 -7.20
N PHE A 42 -6.40 -0.36 -6.52
CA PHE A 42 -7.70 -0.26 -7.16
C PHE A 42 -8.69 0.52 -6.29
N CYS A 43 -9.61 1.23 -6.93
CA CYS A 43 -10.65 2.01 -6.28
C CYS A 43 -11.99 1.28 -6.41
N THR A 44 -12.56 0.89 -5.28
CA THR A 44 -13.84 0.16 -5.25
C THR A 44 -15.05 1.00 -5.65
N ASN A 45 -14.91 2.33 -5.70
CA ASN A 45 -16.02 3.23 -6.03
C ASN A 45 -16.09 3.62 -7.51
N CYS A 46 -14.97 3.74 -8.23
CA CYS A 46 -14.97 4.22 -9.62
C CYS A 46 -14.29 3.29 -10.62
N GLY A 47 -13.80 2.13 -10.17
CA GLY A 47 -13.09 1.17 -11.02
C GLY A 47 -11.72 1.64 -11.50
N PHE A 48 -11.13 2.66 -10.88
CA PHE A 48 -9.74 3.01 -11.16
C PHE A 48 -8.83 1.89 -10.68
N GLU A 49 -7.92 1.40 -11.53
CA GLU A 49 -6.88 0.45 -11.15
C GLU A 49 -5.54 0.85 -11.75
N LYS A 50 -4.45 0.54 -11.02
CA LYS A 50 -3.09 0.75 -11.49
C LYS A 50 -2.20 -0.31 -10.88
N THR A 51 -1.52 -1.07 -11.73
CA THR A 51 -0.46 -2.00 -11.31
C THR A 51 0.77 -1.19 -10.93
N MET A 52 1.32 -1.41 -9.74
CA MET A 52 2.56 -0.78 -9.35
C MET A 52 3.73 -1.62 -9.90
N PRO A 53 4.71 -1.00 -10.58
CA PRO A 53 5.92 -1.72 -10.96
C PRO A 53 6.60 -2.18 -9.66
N ARG A 54 7.02 -3.45 -9.60
CA ARG A 54 7.93 -3.91 -8.55
C ARG A 54 9.17 -3.02 -8.64
N MET A 55 9.36 -2.12 -7.67
CA MET A 55 10.63 -1.41 -7.56
C MET A 55 11.68 -2.50 -7.30
N ARG A 56 12.53 -2.74 -8.29
CA ARG A 56 13.76 -3.51 -8.11
C ARG A 56 14.63 -2.68 -7.17
N GLU A 57 14.83 -3.20 -5.96
CA GLU A 57 15.94 -2.82 -5.08
C GLU A 57 17.28 -3.11 -5.75
#